data_AF-A0A9E7PPA0-F1
#
_entry.id   AF-A0A9E7PPA0-F1
#
_cell.length_a   1.000
_cell.length_b   1.000
_cell.length_c   1.000
_cell.angle_alpha   90.00
_cell.angle_beta   90.00
_cell.angle_gamma   90.00
#
_symmetry.space_group_name_H-M   'P 1'
#
loop_
_entity.id
_entity.type
_entity.pdbx_description
1 polymer ?
#
loop_
_entity_poly.entity_id
_entity_poly.type
_entity_poly.pdbx_seq_one_letter_code
_entity_poly.pdbx_strand_id
1 'polypeptide(L)' 'MSSNTINLSDEAFERLNKWKKEDESYSSVILRVLPKFRDISKILEGSEYDLTEEEGERLKQEIRE' A
#
# COMPACT_ATOMS: atom_id res chain seq x y z
N MET A 1 -5.19 -7.20 -23.68
CA MET A 1 -5.03 -6.74 -22.29
C MET A 1 -4.61 -7.93 -21.46
N SER A 2 -3.47 -7.87 -20.78
CA SER A 2 -3.12 -8.90 -19.78
C SER A 2 -3.88 -8.59 -18.49
N SER A 3 -4.43 -9.63 -17.87
CA SER A 3 -5.06 -9.54 -16.56
C SER A 3 -4.27 -10.38 -15.57
N ASN A 4 -4.08 -9.86 -14.37
CA ASN A 4 -3.54 -10.61 -13.25
C ASN A 4 -4.65 -10.82 -12.23
N THR A 5 -4.72 -12.03 -11.67
CA THR A 5 -5.60 -12.33 -10.54
C THR A 5 -4.83 -12.10 -9.26
N ILE A 6 -5.42 -11.35 -8.32
CA ILE A 6 -4.88 -11.16 -6.97
C ILE A 6 -5.89 -11.71 -5.97
N ASN A 7 -5.39 -12.30 -4.90
CA ASN A 7 -6.22 -12.72 -3.77
C ASN A 7 -6.19 -11.61 -2.71
N LEU A 8 -7.35 -11.27 -2.17
CA LEU A 8 -7.50 -10.29 -1.10
C LEU A 8 -8.06 -11.00 0.13
N SER A 9 -7.68 -10.55 1.32
CA SER A 9 -8.42 -10.89 2.53
C SER A 9 -9.79 -10.24 2.50
N ASP A 10 -10.73 -10.80 3.28
CA ASP A 10 -12.10 -10.26 3.36
C ASP A 10 -12.09 -8.79 3.81
N GLU A 11 -11.28 -8.44 4.81
CA GLU A 11 -11.14 -7.06 5.28
C GLU A 11 -10.65 -6.12 4.16
N ALA A 12 -9.64 -6.54 3.39
CA ALA A 12 -9.11 -5.74 2.29
C ALA A 12 -10.16 -5.52 1.20
N PHE A 13 -10.96 -6.55 0.89
CA PHE A 13 -12.06 -6.46 -0.06
C PHE A 13 -13.15 -5.49 0.43
N GLU A 14 -13.57 -5.58 1.70
CA GLU A 14 -14.57 -4.66 2.26
C GLU A 14 -14.12 -3.20 2.20
N ARG A 15 -12.85 -2.93 2.54
CA ARG A 15 -12.28 -1.58 2.46
C ARG A 15 -12.25 -1.07 1.01
N LEU A 16 -11.86 -1.92 0.07
CA LEU A 16 -11.88 -1.59 -1.34
C LEU A 16 -13.30 -1.30 -1.85
N ASN A 17 -14.28 -2.11 -1.42
CA ASN A 17 -15.68 -1.98 -1.81
C ASN A 17 -16.29 -0.65 -1.32
N LYS A 18 -15.93 -0.19 -0.10
CA LYS A 18 -16.37 1.11 0.42
C LYS A 18 -15.91 2.31 -0.43
N TRP A 19 -14.83 2.17 -1.18
CA TRP A 19 -14.29 3.24 -2.03
C TRP A 19 -14.83 3.21 -3.47
N LYS A 20 -15.47 2.12 -3.88
CA LYS A 20 -16.00 1.91 -5.21
C LYS A 20 -17.31 2.69 -5.40
N LYS A 21 -17.42 3.44 -6.50
CA LYS A 21 -18.69 4.05 -6.94
C LYS A 21 -19.54 3.04 -7.74
N GLU A 22 -20.85 3.26 -7.86
CA GLU A 22 -21.80 2.31 -8.50
C GLU A 22 -21.30 1.79 -9.86
N ASP A 23 -20.89 2.69 -10.76
CA ASP A 23 -20.43 2.34 -12.12
C ASP A 23 -18.90 2.26 -12.31
N GLU A 24 -18.13 2.21 -11.22
CA GLU A 24 -16.66 2.16 -11.28
C GLU A 24 -16.14 0.72 -11.20
N SER A 25 -15.07 0.38 -11.94
CA SER A 25 -14.38 -0.91 -11.80
C SER A 25 -13.41 -0.91 -10.61
N TYR A 26 -13.16 -2.08 -10.01
CA TYR A 26 -12.14 -2.19 -8.96
C TYR A 26 -10.73 -1.79 -9.44
N SER A 27 -10.39 -2.10 -10.69
CA SER A 27 -9.11 -1.66 -11.28
C SER A 27 -9.00 -0.14 -11.32
N SER A 28 -10.10 0.56 -11.62
CA SER A 28 -10.15 2.03 -11.59
C SER A 28 -9.98 2.57 -10.17
N VAL A 29 -10.62 1.94 -9.17
CA VAL A 29 -10.44 2.32 -7.76
C VAL A 29 -8.98 2.14 -7.35
N ILE A 30 -8.37 1.01 -7.69
CA ILE A 30 -6.96 0.72 -7.37
C ILE A 30 -6.05 1.79 -7.99
N LEU A 31 -6.25 2.15 -9.27
CA LEU A 31 -5.44 3.18 -9.93
C LEU A 31 -5.71 4.60 -9.43
N ARG A 32 -6.91 4.87 -8.91
CA ARG A 32 -7.28 6.17 -8.32
C ARG A 32 -6.69 6.34 -6.93
N VAL A 33 -6.68 5.28 -6.14
CA VAL A 33 -6.20 5.29 -4.75
C VAL A 33 -4.69 5.10 -4.68
N LEU A 34 -4.13 4.23 -5.52
CA LEU A 34 -2.69 4.04 -5.59
C LEU A 34 -2.08 5.12 -6.49
N PRO A 35 -1.19 5.97 -5.97
CA PRO A 35 -0.52 6.96 -6.80
C PRO A 35 0.33 6.26 -7.87
N LYS A 36 0.29 6.79 -9.11
CA LYS A 36 1.07 6.31 -10.27
C LYS A 36 2.57 6.19 -9.98
N PHE A 37 3.08 7.08 -9.13
CA PHE A 37 4.44 7.06 -8.61
C PHE A 37 4.32 7.20 -7.09
N ARG A 38 4.51 6.10 -6.36
CA ARG A 38 4.88 6.22 -4.95
C ARG A 38 6.33 6.69 -4.93
N ASP A 39 6.53 7.99 -4.79
CA ASP A 39 7.76 8.46 -4.17
C ASP A 39 7.64 8.09 -2.69
N ILE A 40 8.00 6.85 -2.35
CA ILE A 40 7.86 6.30 -0.99
C ILE A 40 8.58 7.23 0.02
N SER A 41 9.66 7.87 -0.43
CA SER A 41 10.38 8.95 0.25
C SER A 41 9.46 10.06 0.78
N LYS A 42 8.51 10.55 -0.04
CA LYS A 42 7.60 11.63 0.35
C LYS A 42 6.46 11.20 1.26
N ILE A 43 6.10 9.92 1.22
CA ILE A 43 5.14 9.33 2.16
C ILE A 43 5.80 9.17 3.53
N LEU A 44 7.11 8.87 3.54
CA LEU A 44 7.91 8.76 4.76
C LEU A 44 8.30 10.14 5.35
N GLU A 45 8.47 11.18 4.53
CA GLU A 45 8.75 12.55 5.00
C GLU A 45 7.63 13.15 5.88
N GLY A 46 6.39 12.66 5.76
CA GLY A 46 5.26 13.10 6.58
C GLY A 46 4.89 12.15 7.72
N SER A 47 5.50 10.97 7.75
CA SER A 47 5.42 10.09 8.91
C SER A 47 6.67 10.33 9.74
N GLU A 48 6.53 11.03 10.87
CA GLU A 48 7.48 10.93 11.98
C GLU A 48 7.47 9.47 12.48
N TYR A 49 8.03 8.56 11.70
CA TYR A 49 8.64 7.39 12.29
C TYR A 49 9.96 7.91 12.84
N ASP A 50 9.93 8.40 14.07
CA ASP A 50 11.10 8.46 14.94
C ASP A 50 11.55 7.01 15.20
N LEU A 51 12.03 6.33 14.15
CA LEU A 51 12.80 5.12 14.32
C LEU A 51 14.09 5.59 14.95
N THR A 52 14.21 5.32 16.24
CA THR A 52 15.48 5.45 16.92
C THR A 52 16.53 4.63 16.16
N GLU A 53 17.79 5.05 16.21
CA GLU A 53 18.89 4.36 15.51
C GLU A 53 18.91 2.85 15.83
N GLU A 54 18.52 2.49 17.04
CA GLU A 54 18.34 1.12 17.52
C GLU A 54 17.25 0.33 16.77
N GLU A 55 16.07 0.93 16.52
CA GLU A 55 14.98 0.28 15.78
C GLU A 55 15.32 0.12 14.30
N GLY A 56 16.08 1.06 13.73
CA GLY A 56 16.60 0.99 12.37
C GLY A 56 17.57 -0.18 12.18
N GLU A 57 18.46 -0.43 13.15
CA GLU A 57 19.41 -1.55 13.10
C GLU A 57 18.71 -2.91 13.27
N ARG A 58 17.66 -2.99 14.11
CA ARG A 58 16.89 -4.22 14.29
C ARG A 58 16.22 -4.67 12.98
N LEU A 59 15.59 -3.74 12.26
CA LEU A 59 14.96 -4.03 10.97
C LEU A 59 15.95 -4.48 9.89
N LYS A 60 17.19 -3.95 9.90
CA LYS A 60 18.25 -4.38 8.96
C LYS A 60 18.68 -5.82 9.20
N GLN A 61 18.66 -6.30 10.44
CA GLN A 61 18.99 -7.69 10.75
C GLN A 61 17.88 -8.64 10.31
N GLU A 62 16.61 -8.28 10.55
CA GLU A 62 15.45 -9.10 10.14
C GLU A 62 15.31 -9.28 8.62
N ILE A 63 15.83 -8.36 7.80
CA ILE A 63 15.84 -8.49 6.32
C ILE A 63 17.02 -9.35 5.82
N ARG A 64 18.06 -9.55 6.63
CA ARG A 64 19.26 -10.31 6.25
C ARG A 64 19.20 -11.81 6.59
N GLU A 65 18.27 -12.23 7.44
CA GLU A 65 17.93 -13.65 7.67
C GLU A 65 16.88 -14.14 6.66
#